data_AF-A0A9Q9CC71-F1
#
_entry.id   AF-A0A9Q9CC71-F1
#
_cell.length_a   1.000
_cell.length_b   1.000
_cell.length_c   1.000
_cell.angle_alpha   90.00
_cell.angle_beta   90.00
_cell.angle_gamma   90.00
#
_symmetry.space_group_name_H-M   'P 1'
#
loop_
_entity.id
_entity.type
_entity.pdbx_description
1 polymer ?
#
loop_
_entity_poly.entity_id
_entity_poly.type
_entity_poly.pdbx_seq_one_letter_code
_entity_poly.pdbx_strand_id
1 'polypeptide(L)'
;MLSGTSLVHVLSPEKGYIVKRAFPSNTFIVKRGTKYIKIDHILELVENPVDLEKIYSFVPPSSIWNLLPPVDLKNHFFLGDTQVRFVEKELKLLKLDGGHTRISYKDIADVVCYMSSIKECDDFHLRMDIYPQIIKEWALENFSGDSIEIGLYCLLACDEEGDMASFLKRWRDSSLEETNVEDLIHRINTTFIIQEKKIRIQQYLNKLIG
;
A
#
# COMPACT_ATOMS: atom_id res chain seq x y z
N MET A 1 30.48 -26.31 14.01
CA MET A 1 29.27 -25.64 14.53
C MET A 1 29.04 -24.41 13.67
N LEU A 2 28.07 -24.44 12.76
CA LEU A 2 27.65 -23.27 11.99
C LEU A 2 26.49 -22.63 12.76
N SER A 3 26.80 -21.62 13.57
CA SER A 3 25.80 -20.72 14.14
C SER A 3 25.42 -19.69 13.07
N GLY A 4 24.56 -20.09 12.13
CA GLY A 4 23.99 -19.18 11.14
C GLY A 4 22.58 -18.78 11.55
N THR A 5 22.35 -17.49 11.75
CA THR A 5 21.02 -16.86 11.85
C THR A 5 20.30 -16.75 10.50
N SER A 6 20.86 -17.37 9.45
CA SER A 6 20.35 -17.30 8.09
C SER A 6 18.98 -17.98 7.99
N LEU A 7 17.93 -17.17 7.88
CA LEU A 7 16.59 -17.62 7.54
C LEU A 7 16.53 -17.96 6.05
N VAL A 8 15.96 -19.11 5.72
CA VAL A 8 15.72 -19.52 4.33
C VAL A 8 14.29 -19.17 3.99
N HIS A 9 14.09 -18.55 2.83
CA HIS A 9 12.79 -18.18 2.31
C HIS A 9 12.46 -18.98 1.05
N VAL A 10 11.18 -19.33 0.89
CA VAL A 10 10.65 -19.96 -0.31
C VAL A 10 9.55 -19.07 -0.87
N LEU A 11 9.62 -18.77 -2.16
CA LEU A 11 8.62 -17.95 -2.84
C LEU A 11 7.83 -18.81 -3.82
N SER A 12 6.51 -18.77 -3.71
CA SER A 12 5.59 -19.19 -4.77
C SER A 12 5.01 -17.94 -5.46
N PRO A 13 4.35 -18.08 -6.63
CA PRO A 13 3.64 -16.97 -7.26
C PRO A 13 2.58 -16.33 -6.35
N GLU A 14 2.01 -17.10 -5.43
CA GLU A 14 0.94 -16.62 -4.54
C GLU A 14 1.50 -16.02 -3.25
N LYS A 15 2.46 -16.71 -2.63
CA LYS A 15 2.88 -16.47 -1.24
C LYS A 15 4.37 -16.67 -1.05
N GLY A 16 4.94 -15.95 -0.09
CA GLY A 16 6.25 -16.26 0.45
C GLY A 16 6.19 -16.95 1.81
N TYR A 17 7.22 -17.74 2.10
CA TYR A 17 7.31 -18.56 3.30
C TYR A 17 8.69 -18.47 3.95
N ILE A 18 8.74 -18.54 5.27
CA ILE A 18 9.93 -18.83 6.05
C ILE A 18 10.02 -20.33 6.26
N VAL A 19 11.18 -20.91 5.96
CA VAL A 19 11.48 -22.30 6.26
C VAL A 19 11.97 -22.42 7.70
N LYS A 20 11.26 -23.18 8.52
CA LYS A 20 11.64 -23.47 9.90
C LYS A 20 11.87 -24.97 10.08
N ARG A 21 12.80 -25.33 10.97
CA ARG A 21 12.96 -26.73 11.36
C ARG A 21 11.88 -27.09 12.36
N ALA A 22 11.11 -28.13 12.04
CA ALA A 22 10.21 -28.77 12.98
C ALA A 22 10.99 -29.80 13.81
N PHE A 23 10.62 -29.92 15.09
CA PHE A 23 11.21 -30.88 16.02
C PHE A 23 10.21 -32.02 16.30
N PRO A 24 10.19 -33.06 15.45
CA PRO A 24 9.32 -34.20 15.69
C PRO A 24 9.74 -34.99 16.93
N SER A 25 8.77 -35.52 17.66
CA SER A 25 8.98 -36.53 18.71
C SER A 25 9.17 -37.95 18.14
N ASN A 26 8.84 -38.16 16.87
CA ASN A 26 8.82 -39.47 16.23
C ASN A 26 9.99 -39.65 15.25
N THR A 27 10.37 -40.91 15.01
CA THR A 27 11.33 -41.25 13.95
C THR A 27 10.60 -41.44 12.62
N PHE A 28 11.03 -40.73 11.58
CA PHE A 28 10.45 -40.81 10.24
C PHE A 28 11.37 -41.60 9.31
N ILE A 29 10.80 -42.55 8.57
CA ILE A 29 11.51 -43.39 7.60
C ILE A 29 10.71 -43.42 6.30
N VAL A 30 11.37 -43.13 5.18
CA VAL A 30 10.79 -43.22 3.84
C VAL A 30 11.35 -44.47 3.14
N LYS A 31 10.46 -45.36 2.69
CA LYS A 31 10.81 -46.54 1.91
C LYS A 31 10.67 -46.24 0.41
N ARG A 32 11.72 -46.50 -0.36
CA ARG A 32 11.71 -46.42 -1.83
C ARG A 32 12.26 -47.72 -2.42
N GLY A 33 11.37 -48.59 -2.88
CA GLY A 33 11.72 -49.94 -3.30
C GLY A 33 12.24 -50.78 -2.12
N THR A 34 13.47 -51.29 -2.22
CA THR A 34 14.17 -52.03 -1.15
C THR A 34 15.00 -51.14 -0.23
N LYS A 35 15.11 -49.83 -0.52
CA LYS A 35 15.89 -48.87 0.29
C LYS A 35 15.02 -48.19 1.35
N TYR A 36 15.61 -48.00 2.52
CA TYR A 36 15.02 -47.25 3.64
C TYR A 36 15.88 -46.03 3.94
N ILE A 37 15.25 -44.86 3.99
CA ILE A 37 15.91 -43.58 4.24
C ILE A 37 15.34 -43.01 5.52
N LYS A 38 16.19 -42.82 6.53
CA LYS A 38 15.82 -42.09 7.74
C LYS A 38 15.77 -40.59 7.43
N ILE A 39 14.73 -39.92 7.88
CA ILE A 39 14.60 -38.46 7.76
C ILE A 39 15.07 -37.83 9.07
N ASP A 40 16.19 -37.11 9.02
CA ASP A 40 16.78 -36.47 10.21
C ASP A 40 16.13 -35.13 10.54
N HIS A 41 15.59 -34.43 9.54
CA HIS A 41 15.02 -33.09 9.67
C HIS A 41 13.69 -32.99 8.93
N ILE A 42 12.70 -32.40 9.59
CA ILE A 42 11.44 -31.99 8.97
C ILE A 42 11.48 -30.46 8.89
N LEU A 43 11.11 -29.95 7.72
CA LEU A 43 11.01 -28.52 7.47
C LEU A 43 9.54 -28.14 7.39
N GLU A 44 9.17 -27.09 8.10
CA GLU A 44 7.86 -26.46 8.07
C GLU A 44 7.96 -25.15 7.29
N LEU A 45 6.93 -24.86 6.49
CA LEU A 45 6.78 -23.59 5.80
C LEU A 45 5.78 -22.74 6.57
N VAL A 46 6.23 -21.59 7.07
CA VAL A 46 5.38 -20.60 7.72
C VAL A 46 5.20 -19.43 6.77
N GLU A 47 3.95 -19.11 6.40
CA GLU A 47 3.65 -18.01 5.49
C GLU A 47 4.17 -16.67 6.05
N ASN A 48 4.79 -15.87 5.19
CA ASN A 48 5.18 -14.51 5.54
C ASN A 48 3.93 -13.64 5.67
N PRO A 49 3.75 -12.95 6.82
CA PRO A 49 2.61 -12.08 7.00
C PRO A 49 2.71 -10.87 6.08
N VAL A 50 1.58 -10.46 5.51
CA VAL A 50 1.45 -9.18 4.81
C VAL A 50 1.11 -8.11 5.84
N ASP A 51 2.14 -7.43 6.33
CA ASP A 51 2.01 -6.33 7.29
C ASP A 51 2.02 -4.98 6.56
N LEU A 52 0.83 -4.46 6.27
CA LEU A 52 0.66 -3.21 5.53
C LEU A 52 1.24 -2.00 6.28
N GLU A 53 1.20 -1.97 7.61
CA GLU A 53 1.76 -0.85 8.39
C GLU A 53 3.29 -0.85 8.34
N LYS A 54 3.90 -2.02 8.48
CA LYS A 54 5.35 -2.17 8.34
C LYS A 54 5.81 -1.82 6.92
N ILE A 55 5.09 -2.28 5.91
CA ILE A 55 5.44 -1.99 4.51
C ILE A 55 5.27 -0.50 4.22
N TYR A 56 4.15 0.11 4.62
CA TYR A 56 3.94 1.55 4.46
C TYR A 56 5.07 2.35 5.11
N SER A 57 5.47 1.99 6.34
CA SER A 57 6.52 2.69 7.07
C SER A 57 7.90 2.52 6.45
N PHE A 58 8.12 1.42 5.73
CA PHE A 58 9.38 1.12 5.07
C PHE A 58 9.51 1.79 3.69
N VAL A 59 8.43 1.88 2.92
CA VAL A 59 8.45 2.52 1.59
C VAL A 59 8.34 4.04 1.76
N PRO A 60 9.41 4.81 1.47
CA PRO A 60 9.40 6.25 1.67
C PRO A 60 8.43 6.93 0.69
N PRO A 61 7.75 8.01 1.12
CA PRO A 61 6.96 8.83 0.20
C PRO A 61 7.88 9.57 -0.76
N SER A 62 7.48 9.62 -2.02
CA SER A 62 8.15 10.34 -3.09
C SER A 62 7.22 11.39 -3.66
N SER A 63 7.80 12.42 -4.27
CA SER A 63 7.03 13.30 -5.13
C SER A 63 6.96 12.70 -6.54
N ILE A 64 5.84 12.87 -7.24
CA ILE A 64 5.70 12.49 -8.65
C ILE A 64 6.71 13.22 -9.56
N TRP A 65 7.19 14.38 -9.12
CA TRP A 65 8.20 15.18 -9.82
C TRP A 65 9.64 14.77 -9.50
N ASN A 66 9.84 14.01 -8.42
CA ASN A 66 11.14 13.54 -7.97
C ASN A 66 11.00 12.19 -7.26
N LEU A 67 10.87 11.13 -8.07
CA LEU A 67 10.66 9.77 -7.59
C LEU A 67 11.91 9.24 -6.90
N LEU A 68 11.76 8.76 -5.66
CA LEU A 68 12.84 8.05 -4.97
C LEU A 68 13.06 6.65 -5.60
N PRO A 69 14.24 6.04 -5.39
CA PRO A 69 14.50 4.69 -5.85
C PRO A 69 13.41 3.71 -5.38
N PRO A 70 12.89 2.84 -6.27
CA PRO A 70 11.83 1.91 -5.91
C PRO A 70 12.32 0.87 -4.91
N VAL A 71 11.40 0.43 -4.06
CA VAL A 71 11.62 -0.65 -3.09
C VAL A 71 11.16 -1.97 -3.71
N ASP A 72 12.07 -2.95 -3.74
CA ASP A 72 11.74 -4.32 -4.13
C ASP A 72 11.01 -5.03 -2.98
N LEU A 73 9.68 -4.94 -2.99
CA LEU A 73 8.82 -5.56 -1.98
C LEU A 73 8.99 -7.08 -1.93
N LYS A 74 9.21 -7.71 -3.08
CA LYS A 74 9.33 -9.16 -3.21
C LYS A 74 10.56 -9.68 -2.48
N ASN A 75 11.70 -9.02 -2.67
CA ASN A 75 12.95 -9.46 -2.04
C ASN A 75 13.14 -8.90 -0.62
N HIS A 76 12.55 -7.76 -0.28
CA HIS A 76 12.67 -7.18 1.06
C HIS A 76 11.74 -7.86 2.07
N PHE A 77 10.48 -8.11 1.69
CA PHE A 77 9.47 -8.73 2.55
C PHE A 77 9.25 -10.21 2.25
N PHE A 78 9.95 -10.76 1.26
CA PHE A 78 9.83 -12.15 0.83
C PHE A 78 8.37 -12.51 0.52
N LEU A 79 7.71 -11.73 -0.35
CA LEU A 79 6.31 -11.90 -0.70
C LEU A 79 6.13 -12.58 -2.06
N GLY A 80 5.03 -13.31 -2.24
CA GLY A 80 4.62 -13.80 -3.56
C GLY A 80 4.05 -12.69 -4.45
N ASP A 81 3.94 -12.93 -5.75
CA ASP A 81 3.44 -11.92 -6.71
C ASP A 81 1.99 -11.49 -6.43
N THR A 82 1.15 -12.41 -5.94
CA THR A 82 -0.22 -12.07 -5.51
C THR A 82 -0.25 -11.23 -4.25
N GLN A 83 0.59 -11.53 -3.25
CA GLN A 83 0.73 -10.69 -2.06
C GLN A 83 1.26 -9.29 -2.43
N VAL A 84 2.25 -9.18 -3.32
CA VAL A 84 2.78 -7.90 -3.79
C VAL A 84 1.69 -7.08 -4.50
N ARG A 85 0.89 -7.69 -5.38
CA ARG A 85 -0.23 -7.00 -6.05
C ARG A 85 -1.30 -6.53 -5.07
N PHE A 86 -1.59 -7.31 -4.03
CA PHE A 86 -2.49 -6.88 -2.97
C PHE A 86 -1.95 -5.64 -2.24
N VAL A 87 -0.67 -5.66 -1.83
CA VAL A 87 -0.02 -4.51 -1.18
C VAL A 87 -0.01 -3.27 -2.08
N GLU A 88 0.34 -3.45 -3.37
CA GLU A 88 0.34 -2.38 -4.37
C GLU A 88 -1.02 -1.68 -4.44
N LYS A 89 -2.11 -2.45 -4.48
CA LYS A 89 -3.47 -1.93 -4.53
C LYS A 89 -3.92 -1.27 -3.22
N GLU A 90 -3.68 -1.93 -2.08
CA GLU A 90 -4.12 -1.42 -0.78
C GLU A 90 -3.38 -0.15 -0.35
N LEU A 91 -2.08 -0.06 -0.66
CA LEU A 91 -1.24 1.09 -0.34
C LEU A 91 -1.12 2.10 -1.47
N LYS A 92 -1.81 1.86 -2.61
CA LYS A 92 -1.79 2.74 -3.79
C LYS A 92 -0.38 3.02 -4.29
N LEU A 93 0.50 2.01 -4.26
CA LEU A 93 1.90 2.17 -4.65
C LEU A 93 2.03 2.35 -6.16
N LEU A 94 2.93 3.22 -6.57
CA LEU A 94 3.34 3.36 -7.97
C LEU A 94 4.39 2.29 -8.28
N LYS A 95 4.10 1.44 -9.26
CA LYS A 95 5.04 0.45 -9.78
C LYS A 95 6.03 1.11 -10.73
N LEU A 96 7.32 0.91 -10.50
CA LEU A 96 8.43 1.35 -11.33
C LEU A 96 9.26 0.16 -11.79
N ASP A 97 10.23 0.39 -12.67
CA ASP A 97 11.21 -0.64 -13.00
C ASP A 97 12.02 -1.01 -11.74
N GLY A 98 12.02 -2.30 -11.39
CA GLY A 98 12.72 -2.82 -10.21
C GLY A 98 11.97 -2.72 -8.86
N GLY A 99 10.75 -2.17 -8.79
CA GLY A 99 9.97 -2.21 -7.54
C GLY A 99 8.83 -1.19 -7.43
N HIS A 100 8.59 -0.71 -6.21
CA HIS A 100 7.45 0.13 -5.89
C HIS A 100 7.86 1.39 -5.11
N THR A 101 7.15 2.49 -5.36
CA THR A 101 7.31 3.72 -4.59
C THR A 101 5.96 4.21 -4.07
N ARG A 102 5.97 4.88 -2.92
CA ARG A 102 4.77 5.52 -2.37
C ARG A 102 4.74 6.96 -2.84
N ILE A 103 3.61 7.43 -3.33
CA ILE A 103 3.46 8.85 -3.68
C ILE A 103 2.96 9.61 -2.44
N SER A 104 3.47 10.83 -2.24
CA SER A 104 3.03 11.71 -1.14
C SER A 104 1.54 12.03 -1.26
N TYR A 105 0.83 12.20 -0.14
CA TYR A 105 -0.60 12.48 -0.21
C TYR A 105 -0.90 13.84 -0.82
N LYS A 106 0.04 14.79 -0.74
CA LYS A 106 -0.05 16.07 -1.45
C LYS A 106 -0.18 15.85 -2.96
N ASP A 107 0.74 15.12 -3.56
CA ASP A 107 0.72 14.87 -5.00
C ASP A 107 -0.48 14.01 -5.40
N ILE A 108 -0.92 13.07 -4.54
CA ILE A 108 -2.18 12.34 -4.76
C ILE A 108 -3.37 13.31 -4.78
N ALA A 109 -3.46 14.23 -3.82
CA ALA A 109 -4.54 15.22 -3.78
C ALA A 109 -4.56 16.08 -5.05
N ASP A 110 -3.40 16.54 -5.52
CA ASP A 110 -3.27 17.32 -6.76
C ASP A 110 -3.72 16.51 -7.99
N VAL A 111 -3.35 15.22 -8.06
CA VAL A 111 -3.77 14.31 -9.14
C VAL A 111 -5.28 14.09 -9.13
N VAL A 112 -5.88 13.76 -7.97
CA VAL A 112 -7.32 13.47 -7.85
C VAL A 112 -8.15 14.75 -8.10
N CYS A 113 -7.68 15.91 -7.62
CA CYS A 113 -8.29 17.20 -7.91
C CYS A 113 -8.25 17.50 -9.42
N TYR A 114 -7.10 17.29 -10.06
CA TYR A 114 -6.98 17.45 -11.50
C TYR A 114 -7.92 16.52 -12.25
N MET A 115 -7.96 15.23 -11.89
CA MET A 115 -8.89 14.25 -12.47
C MET A 115 -10.34 14.74 -12.37
N SER A 116 -10.76 15.23 -11.20
CA SER A 116 -12.11 15.76 -11.01
C SER A 116 -12.44 16.94 -11.94
N SER A 117 -11.46 17.82 -12.19
CA SER A 117 -11.63 19.00 -13.04
C SER A 117 -11.82 18.69 -14.52
N ILE A 118 -11.37 17.52 -14.98
CA ILE A 118 -11.41 17.11 -16.39
C ILE A 118 -12.27 15.87 -16.66
N LYS A 119 -12.88 15.26 -15.63
CA LYS A 119 -13.67 14.01 -15.75
C LYS A 119 -14.86 14.11 -16.71
N GLU A 120 -15.44 15.30 -16.85
CA GLU A 120 -16.57 15.57 -17.76
C GLU A 120 -16.13 15.85 -19.21
N CYS A 121 -14.82 15.86 -19.49
CA CYS A 121 -14.31 15.99 -20.85
C CYS A 121 -14.33 14.62 -21.55
N ASP A 122 -14.85 14.57 -22.77
CA ASP A 122 -14.89 13.33 -23.58
C ASP A 122 -13.50 12.71 -23.82
N ASP A 123 -12.42 13.51 -23.71
CA ASP A 123 -11.02 13.08 -23.83
C ASP A 123 -10.31 12.88 -22.47
N PHE A 124 -11.03 12.65 -21.37
CA PHE A 124 -10.50 12.59 -19.99
C PHE A 124 -9.19 11.79 -19.86
N HIS A 125 -9.14 10.59 -20.45
CA HIS A 125 -7.97 9.71 -20.40
C HIS A 125 -6.74 10.26 -21.16
N LEU A 126 -6.95 11.16 -22.12
CA LEU A 126 -5.90 11.79 -22.93
C LEU A 126 -5.40 13.11 -22.32
N ARG A 127 -6.21 13.76 -21.47
CA ARG A 127 -5.97 15.13 -20.98
C ARG A 127 -5.20 15.25 -19.68
N MET A 128 -4.79 14.16 -19.01
CA MET A 128 -3.79 14.23 -17.94
C MET A 128 -2.38 14.54 -18.47
N ASP A 129 -2.26 15.44 -19.45
CA ASP A 129 -1.06 15.74 -20.24
C ASP A 129 0.11 16.29 -19.42
N ILE A 130 -0.18 16.95 -18.30
CA ILE A 130 0.82 17.47 -17.36
C ILE A 130 1.60 16.37 -16.63
N TYR A 131 1.06 15.15 -16.54
CA TYR A 131 1.68 14.05 -15.81
C TYR A 131 2.43 13.07 -16.73
N PRO A 132 3.52 12.46 -16.28
CA PRO A 132 4.14 11.35 -17.00
C PRO A 132 3.16 10.18 -17.22
N GLN A 133 3.28 9.46 -18.34
CA GLN A 133 2.37 8.37 -18.70
C GLN A 133 2.18 7.33 -17.57
N ILE A 134 3.25 6.96 -16.88
CA ILE A 134 3.22 6.01 -15.77
C ILE A 134 2.37 6.49 -14.59
N ILE A 135 2.34 7.81 -14.34
CA ILE A 135 1.49 8.42 -13.31
C ILE A 135 0.04 8.43 -13.77
N LYS A 136 -0.23 8.70 -15.05
CA LYS A 136 -1.60 8.66 -15.61
C LYS A 136 -2.21 7.27 -15.47
N GLU A 137 -1.50 6.25 -15.89
CA GLU A 137 -1.96 4.86 -15.84
C GLU A 137 -2.26 4.43 -14.40
N TRP A 138 -1.32 4.71 -13.49
CA TRP A 138 -1.50 4.46 -12.07
C TRP A 138 -2.70 5.21 -11.50
N ALA A 139 -2.87 6.49 -11.83
CA ALA A 139 -3.96 7.31 -11.32
C ALA A 139 -5.33 6.80 -11.80
N LEU A 140 -5.46 6.51 -13.09
CA LEU A 140 -6.68 5.98 -13.70
C LEU A 140 -7.07 4.59 -13.18
N GLU A 141 -6.09 3.77 -12.77
CA GLU A 141 -6.38 2.48 -12.15
C GLU A 141 -6.84 2.61 -10.69
N ASN A 142 -6.42 3.67 -10.00
CA ASN A 142 -6.52 3.76 -8.54
C ASN A 142 -7.56 4.72 -7.99
N PHE A 143 -7.98 5.72 -8.76
CA PHE A 143 -8.78 6.85 -8.29
C PHE A 143 -9.97 7.12 -9.23
N SER A 144 -11.07 7.58 -8.63
CA SER A 144 -12.29 8.01 -9.32
C SER A 144 -12.36 9.52 -9.50
N GLY A 145 -11.69 10.30 -8.64
CA GLY A 145 -11.78 11.77 -8.69
C GLY A 145 -13.11 12.33 -8.16
N ASP A 146 -13.83 11.57 -7.33
CA ASP A 146 -15.03 12.08 -6.66
C ASP A 146 -14.69 13.00 -5.48
N SER A 147 -15.65 13.84 -5.07
CA SER A 147 -15.41 14.86 -4.04
C SER A 147 -15.00 14.28 -2.69
N ILE A 148 -15.49 13.09 -2.32
CA ILE A 148 -15.13 12.44 -1.06
C ILE A 148 -13.69 11.92 -1.12
N GLU A 149 -13.27 11.39 -2.27
CA GLU A 149 -11.88 10.99 -2.51
C GLU A 149 -10.91 12.19 -2.48
N ILE A 150 -11.29 13.33 -3.06
CA ILE A 150 -10.54 14.59 -2.93
C ILE A 150 -10.41 14.97 -1.45
N GLY A 151 -11.52 14.96 -0.70
CA GLY A 151 -11.54 15.27 0.73
C GLY A 151 -10.60 14.38 1.54
N LEU A 152 -10.60 13.07 1.24
CA LEU A 152 -9.70 12.10 1.87
C LEU A 152 -8.23 12.48 1.67
N TYR A 153 -7.80 12.72 0.43
CA TYR A 153 -6.38 12.98 0.15
C TYR A 153 -5.96 14.39 0.57
N CYS A 154 -6.83 15.40 0.50
CA CYS A 154 -6.58 16.70 1.12
C CYS A 154 -6.36 16.58 2.63
N LEU A 155 -7.17 15.78 3.34
CA LEU A 155 -7.02 15.55 4.77
C LEU A 155 -5.71 14.85 5.11
N LEU A 156 -5.38 13.80 4.35
CA LEU A 156 -4.15 13.04 4.53
C LEU A 156 -2.90 13.89 4.24
N ALA A 157 -2.95 14.77 3.24
CA ALA A 157 -1.90 15.74 2.93
C ALA A 157 -1.71 16.75 4.06
N CYS A 158 -2.82 17.30 4.59
CA CYS A 158 -2.77 18.19 5.76
C CYS A 158 -2.17 17.52 7.00
N ASP A 159 -2.47 16.23 7.25
CA ASP A 159 -1.85 15.48 8.36
C ASP A 159 -0.35 15.26 8.14
N GLU A 160 0.09 14.98 6.89
CA GLU A 160 1.53 14.86 6.57
C GLU A 160 2.29 16.18 6.76
N GLU A 161 1.67 17.31 6.40
CA GLU A 161 2.26 18.65 6.54
C GLU A 161 2.14 19.23 7.96
N GLY A 162 1.36 18.59 8.85
CA GLY A 162 1.07 19.10 10.18
C GLY A 162 0.13 20.31 10.20
N ASP A 163 -0.64 20.52 9.14
CA ASP A 163 -1.53 21.67 8.92
C ASP A 163 -3.01 21.24 8.78
N MET A 164 -3.51 20.53 9.79
CA MET A 164 -4.91 20.07 9.83
C MET A 164 -5.93 21.24 9.81
N ALA A 165 -5.53 22.45 10.21
CA ALA A 165 -6.41 23.62 10.21
C ALA A 165 -6.82 24.05 8.79
N SER A 166 -5.95 23.83 7.80
CA SER A 166 -6.22 24.19 6.40
C SER A 166 -7.11 23.21 5.64
N PHE A 167 -7.42 22.04 6.21
CA PHE A 167 -8.15 20.96 5.53
C PHE A 167 -9.46 21.42 4.87
N LEU A 168 -10.41 22.00 5.63
CA LEU A 168 -11.72 22.36 5.10
C LEU A 168 -11.63 23.40 3.98
N LYS A 169 -10.67 24.33 4.10
CA LYS A 169 -10.43 25.32 3.05
C LYS A 169 -9.91 24.64 1.79
N ARG A 170 -8.88 23.79 1.90
CA ARG A 170 -8.30 23.07 0.76
C ARG A 170 -9.33 22.19 0.06
N TRP A 171 -10.17 21.48 0.81
CA TRP A 171 -11.21 20.64 0.21
C TRP A 171 -12.24 21.47 -0.58
N ARG A 172 -12.72 22.57 -0.01
CA ARG A 172 -13.65 23.50 -0.70
C ARG A 172 -13.04 24.16 -1.93
N ASP A 173 -11.76 24.49 -1.87
CA ASP A 173 -11.05 25.09 -3.01
C ASP A 173 -10.81 24.06 -4.14
N SER A 174 -10.84 22.76 -3.81
CA SER A 174 -10.52 21.65 -4.73
C SER A 174 -11.75 20.94 -5.32
N SER A 175 -12.96 21.23 -4.82
CA SER A 175 -14.20 20.60 -5.27
C SER A 175 -15.32 21.63 -5.39
N LEU A 176 -16.13 21.51 -6.44
CA LEU A 176 -17.33 22.32 -6.63
C LEU A 176 -18.54 21.76 -5.85
N GLU A 177 -18.42 20.53 -5.34
CA GLU A 177 -19.48 19.84 -4.60
C GLU A 177 -19.48 20.26 -3.12
N GLU A 178 -20.63 20.14 -2.46
CA GLU A 178 -20.73 20.42 -1.02
C GLU A 178 -19.85 19.46 -0.20
N THR A 179 -19.16 20.00 0.80
CA THR A 179 -18.36 19.20 1.72
C THR A 179 -19.25 18.35 2.63
N ASN A 180 -19.24 17.03 2.43
CA ASN A 180 -19.92 16.07 3.29
C ASN A 180 -18.94 15.36 4.24
N VAL A 181 -18.81 15.87 5.46
CA VAL A 181 -17.90 15.33 6.48
C VAL A 181 -18.32 13.92 6.95
N GLU A 182 -19.61 13.61 6.98
CA GLU A 182 -20.10 12.30 7.42
C GLU A 182 -19.71 11.19 6.45
N ASP A 183 -19.87 11.44 5.14
CA ASP A 183 -19.44 10.51 4.09
C ASP A 183 -17.91 10.31 4.12
N LEU A 184 -17.16 11.38 4.39
CA LEU A 184 -15.70 11.30 4.54
C LEU A 184 -15.31 10.43 5.74
N ILE A 185 -15.99 10.54 6.88
CA ILE A 185 -15.76 9.66 8.04
C ILE A 185 -16.00 8.19 7.64
N HIS A 186 -17.08 7.90 6.90
CA HIS A 186 -17.36 6.56 6.40
C HIS A 186 -16.22 6.05 5.48
N ARG A 187 -15.75 6.90 4.55
CA ARG A 187 -14.65 6.58 3.64
C ARG A 187 -13.33 6.29 4.38
N ILE A 188 -13.01 7.06 5.42
CA ILE A 188 -11.82 6.86 6.26
C ILE A 188 -11.89 5.53 7.02
N ASN A 189 -13.07 5.15 7.49
CA ASN A 189 -13.25 3.91 8.22
C ASN A 189 -13.03 2.67 7.33
N THR A 190 -13.39 2.76 6.06
CA THR A 190 -13.25 1.67 5.07
C THR A 190 -11.91 1.66 4.34
N THR A 191 -11.17 2.79 4.33
CA THR A 191 -9.85 2.89 3.69
C THR A 191 -8.74 2.47 4.65
N PHE A 192 -7.71 1.80 4.13
CA PHE A 192 -6.49 1.54 4.87
C PHE A 192 -5.75 2.86 5.12
N ILE A 193 -5.55 3.18 6.40
CA ILE A 193 -4.75 4.29 6.90
C ILE A 193 -4.06 3.74 8.14
N ILE A 194 -2.76 4.02 8.32
CA ILE A 194 -2.03 3.57 9.52
C ILE A 194 -2.81 3.98 10.78
N GLN A 195 -2.90 3.06 11.73
CA GLN A 195 -3.76 3.21 12.90
C GLN A 195 -3.52 4.51 13.67
N GLU A 196 -2.25 4.89 13.87
CA GLU A 196 -1.90 6.14 14.56
C GLU A 196 -2.47 7.38 13.83
N LYS A 197 -2.30 7.43 12.50
CA LYS A 197 -2.83 8.50 11.65
C LYS A 197 -4.36 8.48 11.64
N LYS A 198 -4.97 7.30 11.53
CA LYS A 198 -6.43 7.11 11.52
C LYS A 198 -7.07 7.64 12.81
N ILE A 199 -6.49 7.35 13.97
CA ILE A 199 -6.96 7.86 15.27
C ILE A 199 -6.92 9.39 15.31
N ARG A 200 -5.79 10.01 14.93
CA ARG A 200 -5.65 11.47 14.91
C ARG A 200 -6.68 12.13 13.99
N ILE A 201 -6.84 11.59 12.78
CA ILE A 201 -7.78 12.08 11.78
C ILE A 201 -9.22 11.97 12.29
N GLN A 202 -9.61 10.84 12.86
CA GLN A 202 -10.95 10.65 13.43
C GLN A 202 -11.21 11.63 14.58
N GLN A 203 -10.25 11.85 15.47
CA GLN A 203 -10.36 12.85 16.54
C GLN A 203 -10.56 14.26 15.99
N TYR A 204 -9.89 14.61 14.89
CA TYR A 204 -10.07 15.89 14.22
C TYR A 204 -11.47 16.00 13.59
N LEU A 205 -11.90 15.01 12.80
CA LEU A 205 -13.20 15.05 12.12
C LEU A 205 -14.38 15.07 13.09
N ASN A 206 -14.29 14.32 14.20
CA ASN A 206 -15.32 14.33 15.24
C ASN A 206 -15.51 15.70 15.89
N LYS A 207 -14.48 16.57 15.89
CA LYS A 207 -14.60 17.96 16.36
C LYS A 207 -15.31 18.88 15.37
N LEU A 208 -15.38 18.50 14.09
CA LEU A 208 -16.03 19.30 13.05
C LEU A 208 -17.54 19.07 13.00
N ILE A 209 -18.00 17.88 13.42
CA ILE A 209 -19.42 17.50 13.49
C ILE A 209 -20.04 17.72 14.88
N GLY A 210 -19.22 18.15 15.86
CA GLY A 210 -19.61 18.36 17.26
C GLY A 210 -19.95 19.79 17.61
#